data_AF-A0A2H0WX42-F1
#
_entry.id   AF-A0A2H0WX42-F1
#
_cell.length_a   1.000
_cell.length_b   1.000
_cell.length_c   1.000
_cell.angle_alpha   90.00
_cell.angle_beta   90.00
_cell.angle_gamma   90.00
#
_symmetry.space_group_name_H-M   'P 1'
#
loop_
_entity.id
_entity.type
_entity.pdbx_description
1 polymer ?
#
loop_
_entity_poly.entity_id
_entity_poly.type
_entity_poly.pdbx_seq_one_letter_code
_entity_poly.pdbx_strand_id
1 'polypeptide(L)'
;TVKARYFIKRGPGAGKWIVGGLSGPAIHSIALQKVAEVLAVVKVPVIGIGGIFNTEDALDFFRLGVKAVEVGTANFPNPNIIAEIVDGLKEHFKQSLNN
;
A
#
# COMPACT_ATOMS: atom_id res chain seq x y z
N THR A 1 -0.81 -10.70 3.33
CA THR A 1 0.64 -10.46 3.61
C THR A 1 1.49 -11.26 2.65
N VAL A 2 2.38 -10.61 1.91
CA VAL A 2 3.38 -11.31 1.08
C VAL A 2 4.47 -11.87 2.00
N LYS A 3 4.82 -13.14 1.85
CA LYS A 3 5.89 -13.77 2.62
C LYS A 3 7.17 -13.78 1.80
N ALA A 4 8.28 -13.39 2.43
CA ALA A 4 9.60 -13.49 1.84
C ALA A 4 10.49 -14.38 2.72
N ARG A 5 11.36 -15.16 2.07
CA ARG A 5 12.41 -15.92 2.75
C ARG A 5 13.71 -15.13 2.74
N TYR A 6 14.40 -15.14 3.86
CA TYR A 6 15.72 -14.53 3.99
C TYR A 6 16.68 -15.51 4.65
N PHE A 7 17.89 -15.61 4.13
CA PHE A 7 18.97 -16.39 4.73
C PHE A 7 19.85 -15.48 5.57
N ILE A 8 19.92 -15.72 6.88
CA ILE A 8 20.68 -14.88 7.80
C ILE A 8 22.18 -15.06 7.52
N LYS A 9 22.81 -14.01 7.00
CA LYS A 9 24.23 -14.05 6.60
C LYS A 9 25.20 -13.83 7.76
N ARG A 10 24.80 -13.08 8.80
CA ARG A 10 25.69 -12.61 9.89
C ARG A 10 24.91 -12.43 11.20
N GLY A 11 25.64 -12.40 12.33
CA GLY A 11 25.10 -12.16 13.67
C GLY A 11 24.51 -13.41 14.35
N PRO A 12 23.95 -13.26 15.57
CA PRO A 12 23.25 -14.34 16.25
C PRO A 12 22.13 -14.91 15.36
N GLY A 13 22.21 -16.20 15.04
CA GLY A 13 21.27 -16.88 14.14
C GLY A 13 21.70 -17.00 12.67
N ALA A 14 22.94 -16.63 12.33
CA ALA A 14 23.51 -16.89 11.00
C ALA A 14 23.44 -18.37 10.60
N GLY A 15 23.27 -18.63 9.30
CA GLY A 15 23.15 -19.98 8.75
C GLY A 15 21.73 -20.55 8.73
N LYS A 16 20.72 -19.78 9.15
CA LYS A 16 19.31 -20.19 9.19
C LYS A 16 18.46 -19.46 8.16
N TRP A 17 17.46 -20.15 7.64
CA TRP A 17 16.37 -19.55 6.87
C TRP A 17 15.28 -19.03 7.81
N ILE A 18 14.80 -17.82 7.55
CA ILE A 18 13.63 -17.25 8.23
C ILE A 18 12.58 -16.82 7.21
N VAL A 19 11.33 -16.75 7.68
CA VAL A 19 10.19 -16.24 6.91
C VAL A 19 9.69 -14.96 7.55
N GLY A 20 9.70 -13.87 6.78
CA GLY A 20 9.20 -12.56 7.20
C GLY A 20 8.04 -12.09 6.34
N GLY A 21 7.33 -11.07 6.81
CA GLY A 21 6.41 -10.30 5.96
C GLY A 21 7.20 -9.33 5.08
N LEU A 22 6.90 -9.31 3.79
CA LEU A 22 7.34 -8.26 2.88
C LEU A 22 6.28 -7.15 2.87
N SER A 23 6.72 -5.91 3.00
CA SER A 23 5.88 -4.71 2.97
C SER A 23 6.58 -3.61 2.16
N GLY A 24 5.98 -2.43 2.10
CA GLY A 24 6.53 -1.31 1.35
C GLY A 24 6.19 -1.33 -0.15
N PRO A 25 6.87 -0.51 -0.97
CA PRO A 25 6.57 -0.35 -2.39
C PRO A 25 6.68 -1.67 -3.18
N ALA A 26 7.54 -2.58 -2.71
CA ALA A 26 7.75 -3.89 -3.33
C ALA A 26 6.50 -4.77 -3.42
N ILE A 27 5.45 -4.49 -2.64
CA ILE A 27 4.19 -5.25 -2.69
C ILE A 27 3.05 -4.49 -3.37
N HIS A 28 3.26 -3.27 -3.87
CA HIS A 28 2.19 -2.38 -4.34
C HIS A 28 1.37 -3.00 -5.49
N SER A 29 2.03 -3.48 -6.54
CA SER A 29 1.35 -4.14 -7.68
C SER A 29 0.60 -5.41 -7.28
N ILE A 30 1.15 -6.18 -6.34
CA ILE A 30 0.49 -7.38 -5.80
C ILE A 30 -0.76 -6.97 -5.01
N ALA A 31 -0.68 -5.90 -4.22
CA ALA A 31 -1.81 -5.41 -3.45
C ALA A 31 -2.94 -4.91 -4.35
N LEU A 32 -2.64 -4.13 -5.40
CA LEU A 32 -3.64 -3.69 -6.40
C LEU A 32 -4.34 -4.89 -7.06
N GLN A 33 -3.56 -5.87 -7.51
CA GLN A 33 -4.09 -7.08 -8.15
C GLN A 33 -5.05 -7.84 -7.22
N LYS A 34 -4.69 -8.01 -5.95
CA LYS A 34 -5.52 -8.69 -4.95
C LYS A 34 -6.76 -7.89 -4.57
N VAL A 35 -6.64 -6.56 -4.45
CA VAL A 35 -7.80 -5.70 -4.18
C VAL A 35 -8.79 -5.72 -5.34
N ALA A 36 -8.32 -5.72 -6.58
CA ALA A 36 -9.18 -5.84 -7.77
C ALA A 36 -9.96 -7.18 -7.77
N GLU A 37 -9.30 -8.30 -7.44
CA GLU A 37 -9.97 -9.60 -7.29
C GLU A 37 -11.06 -9.58 -6.21
N VAL A 38 -10.81 -8.92 -5.07
CA VAL A 38 -11.79 -8.78 -3.97
C VAL A 38 -12.98 -7.92 -4.41
N LEU A 39 -12.72 -6.77 -5.02
CA LEU A 39 -13.75 -5.87 -5.52
C LEU A 39 -14.68 -6.52 -6.55
N ALA A 40 -14.17 -7.46 -7.35
CA ALA A 40 -14.96 -8.19 -8.33
C ALA A 40 -16.01 -9.13 -7.73
N VAL A 41 -15.85 -9.54 -6.47
CA VAL A 41 -16.70 -10.58 -5.84
C VAL A 41 -17.52 -10.09 -4.65
N VAL A 42 -17.10 -9.01 -3.98
CA VAL A 42 -17.81 -8.48 -2.81
C VAL A 42 -18.63 -7.25 -3.16
N LYS A 43 -19.74 -7.07 -2.44
CA LYS A 43 -20.60 -5.86 -2.55
C LYS A 43 -20.40 -4.87 -1.40
N VAL A 44 -19.66 -5.26 -0.37
CA VAL A 44 -19.38 -4.40 0.80
C VAL A 44 -18.27 -3.41 0.47
N PRO A 45 -18.23 -2.23 1.13
CA PRO A 45 -17.10 -1.31 1.03
C PRO A 45 -15.76 -1.98 1.31
N VAL A 46 -14.77 -1.76 0.43
CA VAL A 46 -13.40 -2.29 0.56
C VAL A 46 -12.44 -1.18 0.94
N ILE A 47 -11.51 -1.48 1.85
CA ILE A 47 -10.37 -0.64 2.20
C ILE A 47 -9.12 -1.26 1.56
N GLY A 48 -8.39 -0.49 0.75
CA GLY A 48 -7.17 -0.94 0.08
C GLY A 48 -5.93 -0.71 0.94
N ILE A 49 -4.99 -1.67 0.96
CA ILE A 49 -3.70 -1.52 1.63
C ILE A 49 -2.60 -2.24 0.88
N GLY A 50 -1.45 -1.58 0.77
CA GLY A 50 -0.20 -2.21 0.36
C GLY A 50 0.68 -1.30 -0.48
N GLY A 51 1.85 -0.95 0.06
CA GLY A 51 2.88 -0.23 -0.69
C GLY A 51 2.53 1.19 -1.12
N ILE A 52 1.59 1.85 -0.45
CA ILE A 52 1.25 3.27 -0.69
C ILE A 52 2.31 4.16 -0.04
N PHE A 53 3.03 4.92 -0.85
CA PHE A 53 4.12 5.82 -0.46
C PHE A 53 3.93 7.26 -0.92
N ASN A 54 2.93 7.53 -1.75
CA ASN A 54 2.59 8.87 -2.23
C ASN A 54 1.11 8.94 -2.65
N THR A 55 0.68 10.12 -3.10
CA THR A 55 -0.69 10.40 -3.55
C THR A 55 -1.09 9.56 -4.75
N GLU A 56 -0.20 9.36 -5.73
CA GLU A 56 -0.49 8.59 -6.95
C GLU A 56 -0.74 7.12 -6.62
N ASP A 57 0.07 6.54 -5.74
CA ASP A 57 -0.13 5.17 -5.27
C ASP A 57 -1.50 5.00 -4.59
N ALA A 58 -1.96 6.02 -3.85
CA ALA A 58 -3.29 6.00 -3.24
C ALA A 58 -4.40 6.12 -4.30
N LEU A 59 -4.20 6.98 -5.30
CA LEU A 59 -5.13 7.14 -6.42
C LEU A 59 -5.31 5.85 -7.22
N ASP A 60 -4.26 5.04 -7.38
CA ASP A 60 -4.38 3.74 -8.05
C ASP A 60 -5.39 2.82 -7.35
N PHE A 61 -5.41 2.80 -6.02
CA PHE A 61 -6.45 2.06 -5.28
C PHE A 61 -7.84 2.69 -5.46
N PHE A 62 -7.96 4.02 -5.40
CA PHE A 62 -9.24 4.70 -5.59
C PHE A 62 -9.83 4.46 -6.99
N ARG A 63 -8.98 4.40 -8.02
CA ARG A 63 -9.38 4.06 -9.40
C ARG A 63 -9.94 2.64 -9.53
N LEU A 64 -9.52 1.70 -8.68
CA LEU A 64 -10.12 0.36 -8.61
C LEU A 64 -11.52 0.38 -7.96
N GLY A 65 -11.85 1.41 -7.18
CA GLY A 65 -13.16 1.57 -6.54
C GLY A 65 -13.17 1.28 -5.03
N VAL A 66 -12.01 1.24 -4.36
CA VAL A 66 -11.97 1.17 -2.89
C VAL A 66 -12.61 2.42 -2.27
N LYS A 67 -13.09 2.30 -1.03
CA LYS A 67 -13.70 3.41 -0.28
C LYS A 67 -12.71 4.15 0.61
N ALA A 68 -11.62 3.50 1.00
CA ALA A 68 -10.54 4.09 1.76
C ALA A 68 -9.23 3.35 1.48
N VAL A 69 -8.12 3.93 1.93
CA VAL A 69 -6.80 3.32 1.87
C VAL A 69 -6.09 3.36 3.23
N GLU A 70 -5.22 2.40 3.51
CA GLU A 70 -4.35 2.39 4.68
C GLU A 70 -2.88 2.55 4.29
N VAL A 71 -2.15 3.34 5.08
CA VAL A 71 -0.72 3.62 4.89
C VAL A 71 0.04 3.06 6.10
N GLY A 72 0.98 2.15 5.84
CA GLY A 72 1.79 1.48 6.86
C GLY A 72 3.27 1.84 6.76
N THR A 73 4.00 1.14 5.87
CA THR A 73 5.46 1.23 5.77
C THR A 73 5.99 2.63 5.50
N ALA A 74 5.24 3.48 4.80
CA ALA A 74 5.68 4.85 4.48
C ALA A 74 5.79 5.75 5.73
N ASN A 75 5.08 5.43 6.82
CA ASN A 75 5.15 6.20 8.06
C ASN A 75 6.51 6.10 8.77
N PHE A 76 7.27 5.02 8.55
CA PHE A 76 8.57 4.82 9.20
C PHE A 76 9.61 5.86 8.75
N PRO A 77 9.84 6.08 7.44
CA PRO A 77 10.74 7.13 6.99
C PRO A 77 10.13 8.54 7.04
N ASN A 78 8.81 8.67 6.87
CA ASN A 78 8.11 9.96 6.91
C ASN A 78 6.81 9.88 7.72
N PRO A 79 6.82 10.33 9.00
CA PRO A 79 5.61 10.36 9.83
C PRO A 79 4.49 11.28 9.31
N ASN A 80 4.82 12.28 8.46
CA ASN A 80 3.85 13.22 7.90
C ASN A 80 3.20 12.73 6.59
N ILE A 81 3.62 11.57 6.07
CA ILE A 81 3.23 11.11 4.74
C ILE A 81 1.71 11.01 4.55
N ILE A 82 0.97 10.68 5.62
CA ILE A 82 -0.49 10.58 5.56
C ILE A 82 -1.11 11.96 5.28
N ALA A 83 -0.62 13.02 5.92
CA ALA A 83 -1.12 14.38 5.69
C ALA A 83 -0.81 14.84 4.25
N GLU A 84 0.41 14.57 3.78
CA GLU A 84 0.82 14.87 2.40
C GLU A 84 -0.06 14.17 1.36
N ILE A 85 -0.35 12.87 1.55
CA ILE A 85 -1.26 12.11 0.69
C ILE A 85 -2.66 12.70 0.72
N VAL A 86 -3.18 13.03 1.91
CA VAL A 86 -4.53 13.61 2.05
C VAL A 86 -4.63 14.95 1.32
N ASP A 87 -3.62 15.81 1.43
CA ASP A 87 -3.63 17.10 0.76
C ASP A 87 -3.49 16.96 -0.75
N GLY A 88 -2.62 16.06 -1.23
CA GLY A 88 -2.53 15.74 -2.66
C GLY A 88 -3.84 15.18 -3.24
N LEU A 89 -4.55 14.34 -2.48
CA LEU A 89 -5.87 13.83 -2.90
C LEU A 89 -6.91 14.96 -2.99
N LYS A 90 -6.94 15.88 -2.02
CA LYS A 90 -7.83 17.05 -2.08
C LYS A 90 -7.55 17.92 -3.30
N GLU A 91 -6.28 18.14 -3.63
CA GLU A 91 -5.88 18.90 -4.81
C GLU A 91 -6.32 18.21 -6.10
N HIS A 92 -6.07 16.91 -6.23
CA HIS A 92 -6.49 16.12 -7.37
C HIS A 92 -8.01 16.21 -7.61
N PHE A 93 -8.82 15.98 -6.57
CA PHE A 93 -10.27 16.01 -6.71
C PHE A 93 -10.83 17.42 -6.98
N LYS A 94 -10.19 18.49 -6.49
CA LYS A 94 -10.57 19.86 -6.85
C LYS A 94 -10.36 20.12 -8.34
N GLN A 95 -9.25 19.66 -8.92
CA GLN A 95 -8.97 19.85 -10.34
C GLN A 95 -9.95 19.08 -11.23
N SER A 96 -10.31 17.85 -10.84
CA SER A 96 -11.27 17.03 -11.60
C SER A 96 -12.70 17.59 -11.61
N LEU A 97 -13.08 18.44 -10.66
CA LEU A 97 -14.40 19.08 -10.61
C LEU A 97 -14.49 20.36 -11.45
N ASN A 98 -13.36 20.94 -11.84
CA ASN A 98 -13.27 22.19 -12.58
C ASN A 98 -13.09 21.99 -14.11
N ASN A 99 -13.03 20.73 -14.56
CA ASN A 99 -12.90 20.30 -15.96
C ASN A 99 -14.17 19.57 -16.42
#